data_AF-H3AML9-F1
#
_entry.id   AF-H3AML9-F1
#
_cell.length_a   1.000
_cell.length_b   1.000
_cell.length_c   1.000
_cell.angle_alpha   90.00
_cell.angle_beta   90.00
_cell.angle_gamma   90.00
#
_symmetry.space_group_name_H-M   'P 1'
#
loop_
_entity.id
_entity.type
_entity.pdbx_description
1 polymer ?
#
loop_
_entity_poly.entity_id
_entity_poly.type
_entity_poly.pdbx_seq_one_letter_code
_entity_poly.pdbx_strand_id
1 'polypeptide(L)'
;PQNTNTRNCDIKQTNFNTVLTREKLKKEHIINELHEKLKKMTQQQERDKDLIETLSEDRACLLHEKKKLEEEINKLRSVNLVSSAYLPTTSVSGAEVSAACAVDLAGETERLVSVATTVEEGRADSAMDASMMAVRESIPVLSEEKQRIMLLERTLQMKEEENKRLNQRLMSQSMSSVSSRHSEKIAIRDFQVGDLVLIILDERHDNYVLFTVGPTLYFLHSESLAALDLKPGE
;
A
#
# COMPACT_ATOMS: atom_id res chain seq x y z
N PRO A 1 19.61 51.32 -57.79
CA PRO A 1 18.40 50.72 -57.16
C PRO A 1 18.26 49.20 -57.34
N GLN A 2 18.59 48.61 -58.50
CA GLN A 2 18.43 47.16 -58.72
C GLN A 2 19.43 46.30 -57.91
N ASN A 3 20.67 46.74 -57.76
CA ASN A 3 21.73 45.97 -57.08
C ASN A 3 21.54 45.87 -55.55
N THR A 4 20.78 46.79 -54.93
CA THR A 4 20.47 46.76 -53.50
C THR A 4 19.36 45.77 -53.16
N ASN A 5 18.40 45.57 -54.06
CA ASN A 5 17.29 44.63 -53.86
C ASN A 5 17.76 43.18 -53.97
N THR A 6 18.62 42.87 -54.94
CA THR A 6 19.24 41.53 -55.07
C THR A 6 20.03 41.16 -53.82
N ARG A 7 20.90 42.07 -53.35
CA ARG A 7 21.68 41.86 -52.11
C ARG A 7 20.79 41.65 -50.87
N ASN A 8 19.68 42.38 -50.75
CA ASN A 8 18.75 42.20 -49.64
C ASN A 8 18.08 40.81 -49.69
N CYS A 9 17.77 40.30 -50.88
CA CYS A 9 17.27 38.93 -51.06
C CYS A 9 18.31 37.89 -50.61
N ASP A 10 19.57 38.05 -51.04
CA ASP A 10 20.66 37.13 -50.69
C ASP A 10 20.93 37.10 -49.17
N ILE A 11 20.86 38.26 -48.51
CA ILE A 11 21.00 38.37 -47.05
C ILE A 11 19.83 37.67 -46.33
N LYS A 12 18.59 37.89 -46.78
CA LYS A 12 17.41 37.21 -46.20
C LYS A 12 17.49 35.68 -46.36
N GLN A 13 17.91 35.21 -47.54
CA GLN A 13 18.09 33.78 -47.79
C GLN A 13 19.17 33.18 -46.89
N THR A 14 20.29 33.88 -46.71
CA THR A 14 21.39 33.45 -45.82
C THR A 14 20.94 33.38 -44.36
N ASN A 15 20.18 34.37 -43.89
CA ASN A 15 19.61 34.39 -42.54
C ASN A 15 18.62 33.24 -42.31
N PHE A 16 17.72 33.01 -43.28
CA PHE A 16 16.78 31.90 -43.24
C PHE A 16 17.51 30.55 -43.17
N ASN A 17 18.49 30.32 -44.05
CA ASN A 17 19.28 29.10 -44.07
C ASN A 17 20.05 28.88 -42.75
N THR A 18 20.54 29.97 -42.13
CA THR A 18 21.23 29.90 -40.83
C THR A 18 20.28 29.50 -39.71
N VAL A 19 19.08 30.09 -39.65
CA VAL A 19 18.06 29.75 -38.65
C VAL A 19 17.59 28.31 -38.85
N LEU A 20 17.33 27.90 -40.10
CA LEU A 20 16.92 26.53 -40.44
C LEU A 20 17.97 25.50 -40.00
N THR A 21 19.25 25.77 -40.25
CA THR A 21 20.35 24.87 -39.84
C THR A 21 20.44 24.79 -38.31
N ARG A 22 20.32 25.92 -37.60
CA ARG A 22 20.31 25.95 -36.14
C ARG A 22 19.15 25.14 -35.56
N GLU A 23 17.94 25.32 -36.08
CA GLU A 23 16.77 24.60 -35.63
C GLU A 23 16.84 23.10 -35.96
N LYS A 24 17.41 22.74 -37.12
CA LYS A 24 17.68 21.34 -37.48
C LYS A 24 18.61 20.69 -36.46
N LEU A 25 19.72 21.34 -36.11
CA LEU A 25 20.69 20.83 -35.13
C LEU A 25 20.08 20.71 -33.73
N LYS A 26 19.26 21.68 -33.29
CA LYS A 26 18.55 21.59 -32.01
C LYS A 26 17.60 20.40 -31.97
N LYS A 27 16.81 20.19 -33.02
CA LYS A 27 15.89 19.04 -33.11
C LYS A 27 16.65 17.72 -33.08
N GLU A 28 17.74 17.62 -33.84
CA GLU A 28 18.60 16.44 -33.86
C GLU A 28 19.21 16.15 -32.48
N HIS A 29 19.66 17.19 -31.76
CA HIS A 29 20.16 17.06 -30.40
C HIS A 29 19.09 16.53 -29.44
N ILE A 30 17.87 17.08 -29.48
CA ILE A 30 16.75 16.63 -28.64
C ILE A 30 16.39 15.17 -28.97
N ILE A 31 16.34 14.80 -30.24
CA ILE A 31 16.07 13.42 -30.67
C ILE A 31 17.12 12.47 -30.10
N ASN A 32 18.41 12.83 -30.17
CA ASN A 32 19.49 12.01 -29.63
C ASN A 32 19.40 11.88 -28.10
N GLU A 33 19.08 12.96 -27.39
CA GLU A 33 18.89 12.92 -25.93
C GLU A 33 17.72 12.02 -25.53
N LEU A 34 16.58 12.13 -26.24
CA LEU A 34 15.41 11.27 -26.01
C LEU A 34 15.72 9.80 -26.33
N HIS A 35 16.46 9.55 -27.41
CA HIS A 35 16.88 8.20 -27.77
C HIS A 35 17.80 7.57 -26.70
N GLU A 36 18.76 8.33 -26.18
CA GLU A 36 19.62 7.85 -25.09
C GLU A 36 18.85 7.62 -23.79
N LYS A 37 17.88 8.49 -23.45
CA LYS A 37 16.98 8.27 -22.31
C LYS A 37 16.14 7.01 -22.50
N LEU A 38 15.56 6.81 -23.68
CA LEU A 38 14.78 5.61 -24.02
C LEU A 38 15.64 4.35 -23.89
N LYS A 39 16.85 4.36 -24.46
CA LYS A 39 17.79 3.24 -24.38
C LYS A 39 18.12 2.88 -22.93
N LYS A 40 18.42 3.87 -22.08
CA LYS A 40 18.69 3.65 -20.64
C LYS A 40 17.48 3.09 -19.91
N MET A 41 16.28 3.61 -20.21
CA MET A 41 15.04 3.14 -19.61
C MET A 41 14.75 1.68 -19.98
N THR A 42 14.90 1.32 -21.26
CA THR A 42 14.69 -0.05 -21.74
C THR A 42 15.69 -1.02 -21.10
N GLN A 43 16.97 -0.64 -20.98
CA GLN A 43 17.97 -1.47 -20.30
C GLN A 43 17.70 -1.66 -18.81
N GLN A 44 17.18 -0.62 -18.13
CA GLN A 44 16.74 -0.75 -16.74
C GLN A 44 15.55 -1.69 -16.62
N GLN A 45 14.56 -1.56 -17.51
CA GLN A 45 13.38 -2.42 -17.52
C GLN A 45 13.74 -3.90 -17.74
N GLU A 46 14.72 -4.20 -18.59
CA GLU A 46 15.24 -5.55 -18.79
C GLU A 46 15.87 -6.11 -17.50
N ARG A 47 16.74 -5.33 -16.84
CA ARG A 47 17.33 -5.74 -15.56
C ARG A 47 16.30 -5.96 -14.45
N ASP A 48 15.29 -5.10 -14.38
CA ASP A 48 14.23 -5.22 -13.38
C ASP A 48 13.37 -6.47 -13.66
N LYS A 49 13.11 -6.79 -14.94
CA LYS A 49 12.42 -8.02 -15.34
C LYS A 49 13.20 -9.26 -14.88
N ASP A 50 14.50 -9.32 -15.15
CA ASP A 50 15.34 -10.47 -14.78
C ASP A 50 15.41 -10.64 -13.24
N LEU A 51 15.46 -9.52 -12.51
CA LEU A 51 15.42 -9.55 -11.05
C LEU A 51 14.08 -10.06 -10.51
N ILE A 52 12.96 -9.63 -11.10
CA ILE A 52 11.62 -10.10 -10.72
C ILE A 52 11.48 -11.60 -11.00
N GLU A 53 11.99 -12.09 -12.12
CA GLU A 53 12.00 -13.52 -12.45
C GLU A 53 12.78 -14.32 -11.41
N THR A 54 14.01 -13.90 -11.09
CA THR A 54 14.85 -14.55 -10.06
C THR A 54 14.15 -14.58 -8.69
N LEU A 55 13.60 -13.45 -8.24
CA LEU A 55 12.89 -13.38 -6.95
C LEU A 55 11.61 -14.23 -6.94
N SER A 56 10.96 -14.40 -8.09
CA SER A 56 9.77 -15.23 -8.23
C SER A 56 10.12 -16.72 -8.15
N GLU A 57 11.23 -17.12 -8.77
CA GLU A 57 11.79 -18.47 -8.65
C GLU A 57 12.19 -18.79 -7.21
N ASP A 58 12.94 -17.89 -6.56
CA ASP A 58 13.33 -18.04 -5.15
C ASP A 58 12.11 -18.17 -4.23
N ARG A 59 11.07 -17.34 -4.44
CA ARG A 59 9.81 -17.43 -3.69
C ARG A 59 9.12 -18.78 -3.89
N ALA A 60 9.12 -19.33 -5.10
CA ALA A 60 8.52 -20.62 -5.39
C ALA A 60 9.28 -21.76 -4.69
N CYS A 61 10.62 -21.73 -4.72
CA CYS A 61 11.49 -22.66 -4.01
C CYS A 61 11.24 -22.63 -2.50
N LEU A 62 11.20 -21.44 -1.91
CA LEU A 62 10.94 -21.25 -0.48
C LEU A 62 9.55 -21.75 -0.07
N LEU A 63 8.51 -21.52 -0.89
CA LEU A 63 7.17 -22.04 -0.61
C LEU A 63 7.12 -23.56 -0.67
N HIS A 64 7.84 -24.17 -1.62
CA HIS A 64 7.93 -25.62 -1.72
C HIS A 64 8.68 -26.22 -0.51
N GLU A 65 9.80 -25.63 -0.09
CA GLU A 65 10.54 -26.05 1.10
C GLU A 65 9.69 -25.89 2.37
N LYS A 66 9.03 -24.74 2.54
CA LYS A 66 8.11 -24.50 3.65
C LYS A 66 7.03 -25.58 3.72
N LYS A 67 6.39 -25.92 2.59
CA LYS A 67 5.37 -26.97 2.52
C LYS A 67 5.95 -28.32 2.96
N LYS A 68 7.14 -28.68 2.50
CA LYS A 68 7.81 -29.93 2.91
C LYS A 68 8.06 -29.98 4.42
N LEU A 69 8.53 -28.88 5.01
CA LEU A 69 8.74 -28.78 6.45
C LEU A 69 7.42 -28.85 7.24
N GLU A 70 6.36 -28.21 6.76
CA GLU A 70 5.02 -28.32 7.34
C GLU A 70 4.49 -29.76 7.33
N GLU A 71 4.71 -30.49 6.23
CA GLU A 71 4.37 -31.92 6.13
C GLU A 71 5.18 -32.78 7.11
N GLU A 72 6.48 -32.51 7.28
CA GLU A 72 7.34 -33.20 8.25
C GLU A 72 6.90 -32.93 9.70
N ILE A 73 6.59 -31.67 10.04
CA ILE A 73 6.03 -31.30 11.35
C ILE A 73 4.71 -32.03 11.59
N ASN A 74 3.83 -32.07 10.59
CA ASN A 74 2.54 -32.74 10.70
C ASN A 74 2.70 -34.27 10.89
N LYS A 75 3.65 -34.89 10.18
CA LYS A 75 4.01 -36.30 10.39
C LYS A 75 4.50 -36.55 11.82
N LEU A 76 5.42 -35.72 12.33
CA LEU A 76 5.92 -35.86 13.70
C LEU A 76 4.80 -35.73 14.75
N ARG A 77 3.89 -34.76 14.57
CA ARG A 77 2.70 -34.62 15.42
C ARG A 77 1.81 -35.87 15.36
N SER A 78 1.58 -36.42 14.18
CA SER A 78 0.79 -37.66 14.01
C SER A 78 1.45 -38.89 14.64
N VAL A 79 2.77 -39.05 14.51
CA VAL A 79 3.53 -40.15 15.12
C VAL A 79 3.52 -40.08 16.64
N ASN A 80 3.60 -38.88 17.22
CA ASN A 80 3.55 -38.70 18.68
C ASN A 80 2.19 -39.07 19.28
N LEU A 81 1.09 -38.81 18.56
CA LEU A 81 -0.26 -39.21 18.96
C LEU A 81 -0.46 -40.74 18.89
N VAL A 82 0.15 -41.41 17.92
CA VAL A 82 0.06 -42.88 17.79
C VAL A 82 0.98 -43.61 18.78
N SER A 83 2.17 -43.07 19.10
CA SER A 83 3.08 -43.64 20.11
C SER A 83 2.55 -43.51 21.55
N SER A 84 1.64 -42.56 21.82
CA SER A 84 0.99 -42.40 23.12
C SER A 84 -0.10 -43.45 23.42
N ALA A 85 -0.48 -44.30 22.44
CA ALA A 85 -1.48 -45.34 22.61
C ALA A 85 -0.92 -46.71 23.06
N TYR A 86 0.41 -46.83 23.26
CA TYR A 86 1.08 -48.09 23.63
C TYR A 86 1.71 -48.04 25.02
N LEU A 87 0.97 -47.58 26.03
CA LEU A 87 1.26 -47.92 27.43
C LEU A 87 0.15 -48.85 27.95
N PRO A 88 0.47 -50.10 28.37
CA PRO A 88 -0.54 -51.02 28.87
C PRO A 88 -0.99 -50.57 30.26
N THR A 89 -2.23 -50.08 30.37
CA THR A 89 -2.87 -49.84 31.67
C THR A 89 -3.53 -51.12 32.14
N THR A 90 -2.88 -51.77 33.10
CA THR A 90 -3.49 -52.82 33.92
C THR A 90 -4.61 -52.22 34.77
N SER A 91 -5.72 -52.96 34.83
CA SER A 91 -6.77 -53.01 35.86
C SER A 91 -8.16 -52.36 35.61
N VAL A 92 -9.10 -53.29 35.34
CA VAL A 92 -10.38 -53.51 36.04
C VAL A 92 -11.61 -52.65 35.70
N SER A 93 -12.56 -53.36 35.05
CA SER A 93 -14.02 -53.37 35.25
C SER A 93 -14.90 -52.27 34.62
N GLY A 94 -15.82 -52.72 33.75
CA GLY A 94 -17.11 -52.07 33.52
C GLY A 94 -17.63 -52.13 32.08
N ALA A 95 -18.23 -53.26 31.69
CA ALA A 95 -19.09 -53.43 30.51
C ALA A 95 -20.36 -52.53 30.64
N GLU A 96 -21.13 -52.05 29.64
CA GLU A 96 -21.43 -52.46 28.27
C GLU A 96 -21.93 -51.26 27.41
N VAL A 97 -21.46 -51.21 26.16
CA VAL A 97 -22.18 -51.15 24.87
C VAL A 97 -23.32 -50.13 24.57
N SER A 98 -23.13 -49.50 23.39
CA SER A 98 -24.11 -48.98 22.41
C SER A 98 -24.68 -47.56 22.59
N ALA A 99 -24.87 -46.75 21.55
CA ALA A 99 -24.41 -46.67 20.15
C ALA A 99 -25.12 -45.43 19.56
N ALA A 100 -24.49 -44.76 18.58
CA ALA A 100 -25.03 -43.71 17.70
C ALA A 100 -25.28 -42.33 18.36
N CYS A 101 -24.93 -41.17 17.80
CA CYS A 101 -24.45 -40.80 16.47
C CYS A 101 -23.62 -39.50 16.57
N ALA A 102 -22.75 -39.31 15.58
CA ALA A 102 -21.89 -38.17 15.35
C ALA A 102 -22.66 -36.83 15.24
N VAL A 103 -22.04 -35.74 15.72
CA VAL A 103 -21.66 -34.51 14.97
C VAL A 103 -20.98 -33.54 15.96
N ASP A 104 -19.85 -32.97 15.51
CA ASP A 104 -19.08 -31.83 16.03
C ASP A 104 -18.36 -31.90 17.39
N LEU A 105 -17.06 -32.23 17.33
CA LEU A 105 -16.04 -31.59 18.17
C LEU A 105 -14.75 -31.38 17.35
N ALA A 106 -14.70 -30.26 16.63
CA ALA A 106 -13.46 -29.64 16.17
C ALA A 106 -13.39 -28.23 16.77
N GLY A 107 -12.64 -28.12 17.86
CA GLY A 107 -12.34 -26.84 18.48
C GLY A 107 -12.44 -26.93 19.99
N GLU A 108 -11.34 -27.31 20.64
CA GLU A 108 -10.78 -26.57 21.78
C GLU A 108 -9.61 -27.38 22.40
N THR A 109 -8.42 -27.19 21.82
CA THR A 109 -7.15 -27.42 22.53
C THR A 109 -6.19 -26.27 22.22
N GLU A 110 -6.58 -25.04 22.52
CA GLU A 110 -5.67 -23.91 22.75
C GLU A 110 -6.22 -23.02 23.87
N ARG A 111 -6.11 -23.51 25.11
CA ARG A 111 -6.11 -22.67 26.32
C ARG A 111 -5.12 -23.21 27.35
N LEU A 112 -3.86 -22.94 27.09
CA LEU A 112 -2.88 -22.54 28.10
C LEU A 112 -2.19 -21.34 27.44
N VAL A 113 -2.42 -20.09 27.83
CA VAL A 113 -2.01 -19.53 29.12
C VAL A 113 -2.81 -18.24 29.39
N SER A 114 -3.63 -18.32 30.43
CA SER A 114 -3.77 -17.36 31.53
C SER A 114 -4.27 -15.92 31.27
N VAL A 115 -5.58 -15.76 31.40
CA VAL A 115 -6.22 -14.61 32.08
C VAL A 115 -7.23 -15.20 33.08
N ALA A 116 -6.94 -15.11 34.37
CA ALA A 116 -7.88 -15.47 35.43
C ALA A 116 -8.10 -14.24 36.32
N THR A 117 -9.23 -13.59 36.10
CA THR A 117 -9.91 -12.68 37.01
C THR A 117 -10.43 -13.48 38.21
N THR A 118 -10.00 -13.15 39.42
CA THR A 118 -10.51 -13.71 40.67
C THR A 118 -11.42 -12.70 41.38
N VAL A 119 -12.69 -13.06 41.55
CA VAL A 119 -13.65 -12.51 42.52
C VAL A 119 -14.04 -13.73 43.39
N GLU A 120 -13.58 -13.82 44.64
CA GLU A 120 -14.33 -13.50 45.89
C GLU A 120 -15.69 -14.23 45.96
N GLU A 121 -16.10 -15.03 46.95
CA GLU A 121 -15.90 -15.05 48.41
C GLU A 121 -16.58 -16.37 48.91
N GLY A 122 -16.15 -16.96 50.04
CA GLY A 122 -16.99 -18.00 50.68
C GLY A 122 -16.36 -19.01 51.65
N ARG A 123 -16.11 -18.57 52.89
CA ARG A 123 -16.49 -19.28 54.14
C ARG A 123 -15.75 -20.56 54.60
N ALA A 124 -14.76 -20.31 55.46
CA ALA A 124 -14.44 -20.92 56.78
C ALA A 124 -14.05 -22.40 56.96
N ASP A 125 -13.14 -22.56 57.94
CA ASP A 125 -12.60 -23.75 58.63
C ASP A 125 -11.43 -24.46 57.91
N SER A 126 -10.26 -24.75 58.48
CA SER A 126 -9.78 -24.71 59.87
C SER A 126 -8.26 -25.04 59.91
N ALA A 127 -7.59 -24.54 60.95
CA ALA A 127 -6.37 -25.05 61.61
C ALA A 127 -4.96 -24.82 61.01
N MET A 128 -4.23 -23.96 61.74
CA MET A 128 -2.77 -23.95 61.99
C MET A 128 -1.89 -23.67 60.76
N ASP A 129 -0.99 -22.69 60.76
CA ASP A 129 -0.01 -22.40 61.79
C ASP A 129 0.57 -20.98 61.60
N ALA A 130 1.15 -20.46 62.66
CA ALA A 130 1.59 -19.10 62.88
C ALA A 130 2.51 -18.51 61.78
N SER A 131 2.27 -17.26 61.40
CA SER A 131 3.33 -16.23 61.44
C SER A 131 2.74 -14.83 61.39
N MET A 132 2.82 -14.13 62.52
CA MET A 132 2.63 -12.70 62.63
C MET A 132 3.79 -11.97 61.91
N MET A 133 3.52 -10.75 61.42
CA MET A 133 4.46 -9.81 60.77
C MET A 133 4.65 -10.11 59.26
N ALA A 134 4.30 -9.27 58.30
CA ALA A 134 4.11 -7.82 58.29
C ALA A 134 3.17 -7.40 57.15
N VAL A 135 2.07 -6.71 57.50
CA VAL A 135 1.44 -5.72 56.62
C VAL A 135 2.16 -4.40 56.90
N ARG A 136 3.26 -4.16 56.19
CA ARG A 136 3.87 -2.84 55.94
C ARG A 136 5.14 -3.06 55.12
N GLU A 137 5.27 -2.29 54.04
CA GLU A 137 6.50 -2.09 53.25
C GLU A 137 6.80 -3.11 52.14
N SER A 138 6.02 -3.10 51.07
CA SER A 138 6.48 -3.50 49.73
C SER A 138 6.26 -2.40 48.69
N ILE A 139 6.41 -1.14 49.15
CA ILE A 139 6.39 0.08 48.33
C ILE A 139 7.78 0.76 48.23
N PRO A 140 8.78 0.56 49.10
CA PRO A 140 10.14 0.96 48.76
C PRO A 140 10.82 -0.20 48.01
N VAL A 141 11.38 0.10 46.84
CA VAL A 141 12.24 -0.80 46.04
C VAL A 141 11.52 -1.80 45.11
N LEU A 142 10.66 -1.32 44.22
CA LEU A 142 10.97 -1.66 42.82
C LEU A 142 12.35 -1.03 42.58
N SER A 143 13.36 -1.79 42.18
CA SER A 143 14.66 -1.17 41.87
C SER A 143 14.42 -0.01 40.91
N GLU A 144 15.19 1.08 41.02
CA GLU A 144 15.08 2.22 40.09
C GLU A 144 15.04 1.74 38.63
N GLU A 145 15.81 0.70 38.35
CA GLU A 145 15.81 -0.04 37.09
C GLU A 145 14.45 -0.65 36.74
N LYS A 146 13.79 -1.35 37.67
CA LYS A 146 12.45 -1.92 37.45
C LYS A 146 11.39 -0.85 37.21
N GLN A 147 11.50 0.31 37.86
CA GLN A 147 10.60 1.44 37.61
C GLN A 147 10.87 2.10 36.26
N ARG A 148 12.14 2.20 35.86
CA ARG A 148 12.57 2.69 34.54
C ARG A 148 12.09 1.78 33.41
N ILE A 149 12.21 0.47 33.58
CA ILE A 149 11.73 -0.53 32.61
C ILE A 149 10.23 -0.37 32.38
N MET A 150 9.42 -0.28 33.43
CA MET A 150 7.97 -0.11 33.31
C MET A 150 7.57 1.17 32.56
N LEU A 151 8.29 2.28 32.78
CA LEU A 151 8.05 3.53 32.07
C LEU A 151 8.42 3.42 30.58
N LEU A 152 9.54 2.77 30.28
CA LEU A 152 9.99 2.54 28.91
C LEU A 152 9.04 1.62 28.15
N GLU A 153 8.55 0.55 28.78
CA GLU A 153 7.54 -0.35 28.20
C GLU A 153 6.26 0.40 27.86
N ARG A 154 5.76 1.24 28.78
CA ARG A 154 4.57 2.07 28.51
C ARG A 154 4.79 3.06 27.37
N THR A 155 5.98 3.66 27.31
CA THR A 155 6.34 4.61 26.25
C THR A 155 6.47 3.91 24.90
N LEU A 156 7.07 2.71 24.88
CA LEU A 156 7.20 1.88 23.70
C LEU A 156 5.83 1.48 23.16
N GLN A 157 4.92 1.03 24.02
CA GLN A 157 3.54 0.69 23.63
C GLN A 157 2.81 1.89 23.00
N MET A 158 2.89 3.07 23.63
CA MET A 158 2.31 4.29 23.08
C MET A 158 2.90 4.65 21.70
N LYS A 159 4.21 4.46 21.52
CA LYS A 159 4.90 4.72 20.24
C LYS A 159 4.54 3.69 19.17
N GLU A 160 4.37 2.42 19.55
CA GLU A 160 3.96 1.35 18.65
C GLU A 160 2.52 1.55 18.17
N GLU A 161 1.62 1.99 19.06
CA GLU A 161 0.25 2.36 18.71
C GLU A 161 0.20 3.59 17.79
N GLU A 162 0.99 4.63 18.08
CA GLU A 162 1.12 5.80 17.20
C GLU A 162 1.65 5.41 15.82
N ASN A 163 2.67 4.56 15.75
CA ASN A 163 3.24 4.07 14.50
C ASN A 163 2.20 3.29 13.70
N LYS A 164 1.47 2.38 14.34
CA LYS A 164 0.36 1.63 13.71
C LYS A 164 -0.70 2.57 13.14
N ARG A 165 -1.12 3.58 13.92
CA ARG A 165 -2.09 4.59 13.48
C ARG A 165 -1.57 5.40 12.28
N LEU A 166 -0.31 5.81 12.30
CA LEU A 166 0.31 6.54 11.19
C LEU A 166 0.44 5.67 9.94
N ASN A 167 0.84 4.41 10.08
CA ASN A 167 0.96 3.47 8.98
C ASN A 167 -0.41 3.18 8.35
N GLN A 168 -1.46 3.00 9.16
CA GLN A 168 -2.84 2.88 8.68
C GLN A 168 -3.26 4.12 7.89
N ARG A 169 -2.93 5.33 8.37
CA ARG A 169 -3.23 6.58 7.68
C ARG A 169 -2.48 6.69 6.36
N LEU A 170 -1.21 6.30 6.33
CA LEU A 170 -0.39 6.28 5.13
C LEU A 170 -0.97 5.31 4.10
N MET A 171 -1.28 4.07 4.49
CA MET A 171 -1.90 3.08 3.60
C MET A 171 -3.24 3.56 3.05
N SER A 172 -4.07 4.19 3.89
CA SER A 172 -5.36 4.76 3.47
C SER A 172 -5.18 5.91 2.47
N GLN A 173 -4.16 6.76 2.67
CA GLN A 173 -3.85 7.86 1.75
C GLN A 173 -3.33 7.33 0.41
N SER A 174 -2.41 6.36 0.42
CA SER A 174 -1.83 5.77 -0.78
C SER A 174 -2.89 5.15 -1.68
N MET A 175 -3.85 4.42 -1.10
CA MET A 175 -4.92 3.77 -1.87
C MET A 175 -6.04 4.73 -2.30
N SER A 176 -6.25 5.84 -1.60
CA SER A 176 -7.29 6.83 -1.96
C SER A 176 -6.94 7.66 -3.20
N SER A 177 -5.66 7.78 -3.56
CA SER A 177 -5.19 8.63 -4.67
C SER A 177 -5.34 8.01 -6.06
N VAL A 178 -5.64 6.71 -6.14
CA VAL A 178 -5.71 5.96 -7.41
C VAL A 178 -7.10 6.02 -8.05
N SER A 179 -8.15 6.25 -7.25
CA SER A 179 -9.53 6.23 -7.75
C SER A 179 -10.01 7.54 -8.38
N SER A 180 -9.32 8.67 -8.19
CA SER A 180 -9.79 9.99 -8.67
C SER A 180 -9.28 10.39 -10.06
N ARG A 181 -8.25 9.71 -10.58
CA ARG A 181 -7.55 10.14 -11.81
C ARG A 181 -8.36 10.02 -13.11
N HIS A 182 -9.59 9.48 -13.05
CA HIS A 182 -10.46 9.25 -14.20
C HIS A 182 -11.94 9.43 -13.82
N SER A 183 -12.27 10.26 -12.82
CA SER A 183 -13.68 10.50 -12.55
C SER A 183 -14.31 11.16 -13.79
N GLU A 184 -15.32 10.52 -14.38
CA GLU A 184 -16.16 11.05 -15.48
C GLU A 184 -17.02 12.25 -15.03
N LYS A 185 -16.59 12.97 -13.99
CA LYS A 185 -17.24 14.14 -13.43
C LYS A 185 -16.65 15.37 -14.10
N ILE A 186 -17.52 16.22 -14.60
CA ILE A 186 -17.15 17.50 -15.18
C ILE A 186 -16.81 18.51 -14.07
N ALA A 187 -15.73 19.26 -14.25
CA ALA A 187 -15.46 20.46 -13.48
C ALA A 187 -16.34 21.61 -14.00
N ILE A 188 -16.90 22.40 -13.07
CA ILE A 188 -17.81 23.53 -13.40
C ILE A 188 -17.27 24.88 -12.91
N ARG A 189 -16.14 24.89 -12.18
CA ARG A 189 -15.43 26.05 -11.62
C ARG A 189 -13.97 25.68 -11.33
N ASP A 190 -13.13 26.70 -11.16
CA ASP A 190 -11.73 26.60 -10.68
C ASP A 190 -10.86 25.62 -11.49
N PHE A 191 -11.03 25.63 -12.82
CA PHE A 191 -10.42 24.70 -13.77
C PHE A 191 -8.91 24.55 -13.60
N GLN A 192 -8.45 23.29 -13.50
CA GLN A 192 -7.05 22.89 -13.46
C GLN A 192 -6.68 22.09 -14.71
N VAL A 193 -5.37 21.98 -14.97
CA VAL A 193 -4.85 21.15 -16.06
C VAL A 193 -5.20 19.68 -15.79
N GLY A 194 -5.89 19.04 -16.73
CA GLY A 194 -6.31 17.63 -16.64
C GLY A 194 -7.76 17.43 -16.19
N ASP A 195 -8.49 18.50 -15.88
CA ASP A 195 -9.91 18.41 -15.56
C ASP A 195 -10.74 18.02 -16.78
N LEU A 196 -11.76 17.19 -16.57
CA LEU A 196 -12.79 16.94 -17.56
C LEU A 196 -13.76 18.13 -17.58
N VAL A 197 -14.00 18.71 -18.75
CA VAL A 197 -14.83 19.91 -18.91
C VAL A 197 -15.88 19.71 -20.00
N LEU A 198 -17.00 20.41 -19.89
CA LEU A 198 -18.03 20.45 -20.93
C LEU A 198 -17.85 21.71 -21.77
N ILE A 199 -17.72 21.56 -23.08
CA ILE A 199 -17.60 22.66 -24.04
C ILE A 199 -18.97 22.86 -24.70
N ILE A 200 -19.44 24.10 -24.75
CA ILE A 200 -20.71 24.50 -25.37
C ILE A 200 -20.47 25.65 -26.35
N LEU A 201 -21.29 25.75 -27.39
CA LEU A 201 -21.29 26.90 -28.28
C LEU A 201 -22.09 28.04 -27.63
N ASP A 202 -21.47 29.21 -27.50
CA ASP A 202 -22.17 30.43 -27.07
C ASP A 202 -22.57 31.24 -28.30
N GLU A 203 -23.86 31.20 -28.64
CA GLU A 203 -24.45 31.91 -29.78
C GLU A 203 -24.28 33.44 -29.70
N ARG A 204 -24.11 34.01 -28.50
CA ARG A 204 -23.94 35.47 -28.33
C ARG A 204 -22.56 35.94 -28.76
N HIS A 205 -21.57 35.07 -28.57
CA HIS A 205 -20.18 35.33 -28.85
C HIS A 205 -19.69 34.64 -30.12
N ASP A 206 -20.51 33.77 -30.72
CA ASP A 206 -20.17 32.92 -31.85
C ASP A 206 -18.84 32.16 -31.60
N ASN A 207 -18.69 31.66 -30.38
CA ASN A 207 -17.47 31.01 -29.93
C ASN A 207 -17.78 29.88 -28.95
N TYR A 208 -16.90 28.88 -28.89
CA TYR A 208 -17.02 27.81 -27.91
C TYR A 208 -16.49 28.26 -26.55
N VAL A 209 -17.24 27.96 -25.51
CA VAL A 209 -16.91 28.29 -24.12
C VAL A 209 -17.07 27.04 -23.24
N LEU A 210 -16.33 26.99 -22.13
CA LEU A 210 -16.55 25.95 -21.12
C LEU A 210 -17.83 26.27 -20.33
N PHE A 211 -18.63 25.24 -20.07
CA PHE A 211 -19.75 25.33 -19.13
C PHE A 211 -19.22 25.64 -17.73
N THR A 212 -19.63 26.79 -17.20
CA THR A 212 -19.21 27.29 -15.89
C THR A 212 -20.40 27.89 -15.17
N VAL A 213 -20.44 27.73 -13.85
CA VAL A 213 -21.43 28.42 -13.00
C VAL A 213 -20.89 29.75 -12.44
N GLY A 214 -19.65 30.11 -12.78
CA GLY A 214 -19.03 31.37 -12.39
C GLY A 214 -19.35 32.53 -13.36
N PRO A 215 -19.06 33.79 -12.96
CA PRO A 215 -19.25 34.96 -13.82
C PRO A 215 -18.17 35.07 -14.92
N THR A 216 -17.06 34.35 -14.78
CA THR A 216 -15.94 34.37 -15.72
C THR A 216 -16.18 33.39 -16.86
N LEU A 217 -16.13 33.89 -18.10
CA LEU A 217 -16.20 33.07 -19.31
C LEU A 217 -14.82 32.53 -19.69
N TYR A 218 -14.77 31.26 -20.07
CA TYR A 218 -13.56 30.58 -20.50
C TYR A 218 -13.71 30.14 -21.95
N PHE A 219 -13.09 30.89 -22.87
CA PHE A 219 -13.15 30.62 -24.30
C PHE A 219 -12.21 29.48 -24.70
N LEU A 220 -12.66 28.65 -25.62
CA LEU A 220 -11.84 27.62 -26.25
C LEU A 220 -10.85 28.27 -27.22
N HIS A 221 -9.57 27.88 -27.14
CA HIS A 221 -8.56 28.39 -28.05
C HIS A 221 -8.77 27.85 -29.48
N SER A 222 -8.55 28.68 -30.50
CA SER A 222 -8.78 28.30 -31.90
C SER A 222 -7.94 27.11 -32.36
N GLU A 223 -6.72 26.98 -31.84
CA GLU A 223 -5.84 25.83 -32.11
C GLU A 223 -6.40 24.50 -31.58
N SER A 224 -7.29 24.54 -30.58
CA SER A 224 -7.91 23.35 -29.98
C SER A 224 -9.13 22.85 -30.76
N LEU A 225 -9.70 23.64 -31.65
CA LEU A 225 -10.89 23.27 -32.43
C LEU A 225 -10.64 22.03 -33.31
N ALA A 226 -9.50 22.01 -34.00
CA ALA A 226 -9.13 20.91 -34.89
C ALA A 226 -8.87 19.59 -34.13
N ALA A 227 -8.41 19.68 -32.88
CA ALA A 227 -8.15 18.49 -32.05
C ALA A 227 -9.44 17.86 -31.49
N LEU A 228 -10.54 18.62 -31.48
CA LEU A 228 -11.85 18.20 -30.97
C LEU A 228 -12.88 18.01 -32.10
N ASP A 229 -12.43 18.04 -33.35
CA ASP A 229 -13.28 17.98 -34.55
C ASP A 229 -14.41 19.02 -34.57
N LEU A 230 -14.19 20.19 -33.95
CA LEU A 230 -15.14 21.31 -33.90
C LEU A 230 -14.89 22.29 -35.05
N LYS A 231 -15.96 22.77 -35.67
CA LYS A 231 -15.90 23.85 -36.67
C LYS A 231 -15.97 25.21 -35.96
N PRO A 232 -15.23 26.25 -36.42
CA PRO A 232 -15.40 27.61 -35.89
C PRO A 232 -16.84 28.10 -36.05
N GLY A 233 -17.25 29.04 -35.20
CA GLY A 233 -18.52 29.76 -35.32
C GLY A 233 -18.66 30.45 -36.69
N GLU A 234 -19.91 30.69 -37.12
CA GLU A 234 -20.24 31.26 -38.43
C GLU A 234 -20.20 32.80 -38.44
#